data_AF-A0A196N3N7-F1
#
_entry.id   AF-A0A196N3N7-F1
#
_cell.length_a   1.000
_cell.length_b   1.000
_cell.length_c   1.000
_cell.angle_alpha   90.00
_cell.angle_beta   90.00
_cell.angle_gamma   90.00
#
_symmetry.space_group_name_H-M   'P 1'
#
loop_
_entity.id
_entity.type
_entity.pdbx_description
1 polymer ?
#
loop_
_entity_poly.entity_id
_entity_poly.type
_entity_poly.pdbx_seq_one_letter_code
_entity_poly.pdbx_strand_id
1 'polypeptide(L)'
;MIQRAKLRFPHVTLRPDPSRTLVRPFEPGYPRGFDAGTTRTQETVNLILSLGEAELTRQLEGVTASLDENHRDVDTMLRRRFDEVADHFDGADRCDDARRRLIGAYFSQEYAYESAALFNPSAVLHPDQSDVGDGEVRFILSLRGIGEGHLSSVTFRTGRWKPGGTLVVDDPSSVSMQPIIERADTDDLARLRYDGSETLSETVLFPVLPSQRQGIEDLRLVRFDEGDGTFAYHGTYTAFSGAEARSELLTTTDFRTFEMRALTGDASLGKGMALFPRRIDGLFAMLGRQDNKNIWLLRSDDILHWGGGAKLIEPRYPWEFVQMGNCGSPIEVDEGWLVLTHGVGTVRNYCIGACLLDKNDPSKLLARTPRPVLAPSPKQRDGYVPNVVYSCGALVVGRDLLLPYAVADSFTAFATTTVDDLLAVME
;
A
#
# COMPACT_ATOMS: atom_id res chain seq x y z
N MET A 1 21.14 24.55 24.59
CA MET A 1 20.54 24.18 23.29
C MET A 1 19.76 22.90 23.48
N ILE A 2 18.48 22.84 23.10
CA ILE A 2 17.69 21.60 23.18
C ILE A 2 18.19 20.65 22.08
N GLN A 3 18.55 19.43 22.48
CA GLN A 3 19.08 18.37 21.61
C GLN A 3 18.06 17.96 20.54
N ARG A 4 18.52 17.57 19.36
CA ARG A 4 17.68 17.03 18.26
C ARG A 4 18.12 15.61 17.97
N ALA A 5 17.17 14.76 17.56
CA ALA A 5 17.47 13.42 17.08
C ALA A 5 18.44 13.50 15.91
N LYS A 6 19.44 12.62 15.88
CA LYS A 6 20.41 12.56 14.81
C LYS A 6 19.89 11.63 13.72
N LEU A 7 19.69 12.18 12.53
CA LEU A 7 19.27 11.42 11.35
C LEU A 7 20.40 11.37 10.33
N ARG A 8 20.60 10.21 9.72
CA ARG A 8 21.39 10.04 8.49
C ARG A 8 20.43 9.82 7.34
N PHE A 9 20.74 10.37 6.17
CA PHE A 9 19.86 10.27 5.00
C PHE A 9 20.60 9.51 3.89
N PRO A 10 20.34 8.21 3.71
CA PRO A 10 20.82 7.47 2.54
C PRO A 10 20.38 8.19 1.26
N HIS A 11 21.25 8.21 0.25
CA HIS A 11 20.94 8.80 -1.07
C HIS A 11 20.11 7.84 -1.93
N VAL A 12 18.99 7.37 -1.37
CA VAL A 12 18.04 6.47 -2.03
C VAL A 12 16.68 7.16 -2.07
N THR A 13 16.04 7.20 -3.23
CA THR A 13 14.68 7.71 -3.40
C THR A 13 13.91 6.84 -4.36
N LEU A 14 12.64 6.56 -4.07
CA LEU A 14 11.73 5.86 -4.97
C LEU A 14 10.76 6.87 -5.55
N ARG A 15 10.81 7.06 -6.86
CA ARG A 15 9.99 8.03 -7.60
C ARG A 15 8.88 7.31 -8.35
N PRO A 16 7.82 8.04 -8.75
CA PRO A 16 6.81 7.52 -9.67
C PRO A 16 7.44 6.99 -10.94
N ASP A 17 6.90 5.88 -11.44
CA ASP A 17 7.36 5.22 -12.65
C ASP A 17 6.16 4.93 -13.58
N PRO A 18 5.98 5.74 -14.64
CA PRO A 18 4.87 5.54 -15.57
C PRO A 18 5.02 4.31 -16.46
N SER A 19 6.20 3.67 -16.50
CA SER A 19 6.40 2.44 -17.28
C SER A 19 5.77 1.21 -16.63
N ARG A 20 5.45 1.29 -15.33
CA ARG A 20 4.83 0.18 -14.60
C ARG A 20 3.31 0.20 -14.79
N THR A 21 2.84 -0.65 -15.70
CA THR A 21 1.44 -0.72 -16.12
C THR A 21 0.76 -2.02 -15.69
N LEU A 22 -0.56 -2.01 -15.66
CA LEU A 22 -1.41 -3.20 -15.58
C LEU A 22 -2.51 -3.13 -16.64
N VAL A 23 -2.95 -4.26 -17.16
CA VAL A 23 -4.03 -4.30 -18.17
C VAL A 23 -5.41 -4.39 -17.52
N ARG A 24 -6.18 -3.31 -17.56
CA ARG A 24 -7.53 -3.25 -16.98
C ARG A 24 -8.61 -3.42 -18.03
N PRO A 25 -9.83 -3.82 -17.64
CA PRO A 25 -10.99 -3.74 -18.53
C PRO A 25 -11.17 -2.33 -19.08
N PHE A 26 -11.49 -2.25 -20.36
CA PHE A 26 -11.86 -1.03 -21.06
C PHE A 26 -13.21 -1.23 -21.73
N GLU A 27 -14.19 -0.42 -21.34
CA GLU A 27 -15.56 -0.51 -21.83
C GLU A 27 -15.92 0.76 -22.62
N PRO A 28 -15.65 0.79 -23.93
CA PRO A 28 -15.96 1.95 -24.75
C PRO A 28 -17.49 2.04 -24.92
N GLY A 29 -18.10 3.03 -24.26
CA GLY A 29 -19.52 3.37 -24.44
C GLY A 29 -19.75 4.51 -25.43
N TYR A 30 -20.98 4.63 -25.92
CA TYR A 30 -21.47 5.89 -26.48
C TYR A 30 -21.92 6.83 -25.34
N PRO A 31 -21.79 8.16 -25.51
CA PRO A 31 -22.50 9.10 -24.66
C PRO A 31 -24.01 8.83 -24.72
N ARG A 32 -24.72 9.16 -23.63
CA ARG A 32 -26.17 8.97 -23.54
C ARG A 32 -26.89 9.61 -24.73
N GLY A 33 -27.72 8.83 -25.44
CA GLY A 33 -28.52 9.28 -26.58
C GLY A 33 -27.84 9.14 -27.96
N PHE A 34 -26.64 8.56 -28.02
CA PHE A 34 -25.93 8.26 -29.26
C PHE A 34 -25.94 6.76 -29.61
N ASP A 35 -26.48 5.92 -28.74
CA ASP A 35 -26.73 4.50 -28.98
C ASP A 35 -27.94 4.32 -29.91
N ALA A 36 -27.69 4.40 -31.22
CA ALA A 36 -28.71 4.28 -32.27
C ALA A 36 -29.15 2.82 -32.52
N GLY A 37 -29.59 2.13 -31.46
CA GLY A 37 -30.11 0.76 -31.52
C GLY A 37 -29.06 -0.35 -31.49
N THR A 38 -27.78 -0.02 -31.35
CA THR A 38 -26.68 -0.97 -31.11
C THR A 38 -25.69 -0.39 -30.11
N THR A 39 -24.99 -1.26 -29.37
CA THR A 39 -23.94 -0.84 -28.44
C THR A 39 -22.64 -0.61 -29.19
N ARG A 40 -21.79 0.29 -28.67
CA ARG A 40 -20.44 0.50 -29.21
C ARG A 40 -19.58 -0.76 -29.10
N THR A 41 -19.82 -1.58 -28.07
CA THR A 41 -19.24 -2.92 -27.92
C THR A 41 -19.58 -3.79 -29.14
N GLN A 42 -20.87 -3.93 -29.47
CA GLN A 42 -21.31 -4.74 -30.60
C GLN A 42 -20.76 -4.24 -31.94
N GLU A 43 -20.78 -2.93 -32.18
CA GLU A 43 -20.21 -2.34 -33.39
C GLU A 43 -18.71 -2.62 -33.52
N THR A 44 -17.96 -2.48 -32.42
CA THR A 44 -16.53 -2.76 -32.39
C THR A 44 -16.24 -4.22 -32.72
N VAL A 45 -16.99 -5.16 -32.13
CA VAL A 45 -16.86 -6.59 -32.43
C VAL A 45 -17.19 -6.88 -33.89
N ASN A 46 -18.25 -6.29 -34.44
CA ASN A 46 -18.62 -6.48 -35.85
C ASN A 46 -17.50 -6.01 -36.80
N LEU A 47 -16.83 -4.89 -36.48
CA LEU A 47 -15.66 -4.42 -37.24
C LEU A 47 -14.51 -5.42 -37.18
N ILE A 48 -14.20 -5.97 -36.00
CA ILE A 48 -13.15 -6.98 -35.83
C ILE A 48 -13.49 -8.26 -36.59
N LEU A 49 -14.74 -8.74 -36.53
CA LEU A 49 -15.19 -9.91 -37.27
C LEU A 49 -15.11 -9.72 -38.80
N SER A 50 -15.22 -8.48 -39.28
CA SER A 50 -15.12 -8.15 -40.71
C SER A 50 -13.68 -8.09 -41.24
N LEU A 51 -12.67 -8.17 -40.37
CA LEU A 51 -11.26 -8.15 -40.78
C LEU A 51 -10.90 -9.39 -41.60
N GLY A 52 -10.16 -9.18 -42.68
CA GLY A 52 -9.49 -10.25 -43.41
C GLY A 52 -8.28 -10.78 -42.63
N GLU A 53 -7.89 -12.03 -42.91
CA GLU A 53 -6.85 -12.74 -42.16
C GLU A 53 -5.51 -11.99 -42.08
N ALA A 54 -5.06 -11.37 -43.17
CA ALA A 54 -3.80 -10.62 -43.20
C ALA A 54 -3.80 -9.41 -42.24
N GLU A 55 -4.92 -8.71 -42.13
CA GLU A 55 -5.04 -7.55 -41.23
C GLU A 55 -5.20 -8.00 -39.78
N LEU A 56 -5.94 -9.08 -39.54
CA LEU A 56 -6.07 -9.70 -38.20
C LEU A 56 -4.71 -10.11 -37.65
N THR A 57 -3.88 -10.80 -38.46
CA THR A 57 -2.50 -11.16 -38.07
C THR A 57 -1.67 -9.92 -37.76
N ARG A 58 -1.70 -8.90 -38.64
CA ARG A 58 -0.93 -7.66 -38.45
C ARG A 58 -1.30 -6.93 -37.15
N GLN A 59 -2.59 -6.90 -36.80
CA GLN A 59 -3.06 -6.28 -35.56
C GLN A 59 -2.60 -7.06 -34.33
N LEU A 60 -2.70 -8.40 -34.35
CA LEU A 60 -2.22 -9.24 -33.25
C LEU A 60 -0.72 -9.13 -33.03
N GLU A 61 0.09 -9.13 -34.09
CA GLU A 61 1.54 -8.91 -33.99
C GLU A 61 1.86 -7.57 -33.31
N GLY A 62 1.11 -6.52 -33.64
CA GLY A 62 1.24 -5.21 -33.00
C GLY A 62 0.86 -5.22 -31.52
N VAL A 63 -0.22 -5.92 -31.15
CA VAL A 63 -0.66 -6.07 -29.75
C VAL A 63 0.40 -6.80 -28.92
N THR A 64 0.90 -7.93 -29.42
CA THR A 64 1.96 -8.71 -28.74
C THR A 64 3.22 -7.88 -28.57
N ALA A 65 3.69 -7.22 -29.64
CA ALA A 65 4.88 -6.36 -29.55
C ALA A 65 4.73 -5.19 -28.56
N SER A 66 3.51 -4.66 -28.39
CA SER A 66 3.25 -3.57 -27.46
C SER A 66 3.15 -4.02 -25.99
N LEU A 67 2.67 -5.25 -25.74
CA LEU A 67 2.38 -5.71 -24.38
C LEU A 67 3.47 -6.61 -23.79
N ASP A 68 4.22 -7.35 -24.62
CA ASP A 68 5.23 -8.32 -24.15
C ASP A 68 6.39 -7.68 -23.37
N GLU A 69 6.63 -6.37 -23.52
CA GLU A 69 7.66 -5.65 -22.75
C GLU A 69 7.29 -5.53 -21.26
N ASN A 70 5.99 -5.41 -20.96
CA ASN A 70 5.49 -5.04 -19.62
C ASN A 70 4.56 -6.11 -19.00
N HIS A 71 4.15 -7.12 -19.76
CA HIS A 71 3.17 -8.12 -19.32
C HIS A 71 3.62 -9.54 -19.67
N ARG A 72 3.42 -10.48 -18.75
CA ARG A 72 3.62 -11.91 -18.98
C ARG A 72 2.34 -12.55 -19.50
N ASP A 73 2.47 -13.61 -20.29
CA ASP A 73 1.37 -14.44 -20.78
C ASP A 73 0.24 -13.64 -21.46
N VAL A 74 0.61 -12.65 -22.29
CA VAL A 74 -0.32 -11.71 -22.96
C VAL A 74 -1.47 -12.43 -23.64
N ASP A 75 -1.20 -13.50 -24.39
CA ASP A 75 -2.24 -14.28 -25.07
C ASP A 75 -3.29 -14.86 -24.10
N THR A 76 -2.85 -15.37 -22.95
CA THR A 76 -3.75 -15.93 -21.91
C THR A 76 -4.60 -14.84 -21.29
N MET A 77 -3.97 -13.70 -20.97
CA MET A 77 -4.66 -12.52 -20.44
C MET A 77 -5.73 -12.01 -21.42
N LEU A 78 -5.42 -11.90 -22.72
CA LEU A 78 -6.36 -11.44 -23.74
C LEU A 78 -7.53 -12.40 -23.93
N ARG A 79 -7.32 -13.72 -23.82
CA ARG A 79 -8.40 -14.71 -23.84
C ARG A 79 -9.33 -14.59 -22.64
N ARG A 80 -8.77 -14.47 -21.44
CA ARG A 80 -9.57 -14.22 -20.24
C ARG A 80 -10.40 -12.94 -20.41
N ARG A 81 -9.79 -11.91 -21.00
CA ARG A 81 -10.54 -10.69 -21.35
C ARG A 81 -11.63 -10.97 -22.38
N PHE A 82 -11.42 -11.76 -23.42
CA PHE A 82 -12.55 -12.16 -24.28
C PHE A 82 -13.69 -12.81 -23.50
N ASP A 83 -13.38 -13.78 -22.62
CA ASP A 83 -14.38 -14.57 -21.92
C ASP A 83 -15.30 -13.71 -21.03
N GLU A 84 -14.77 -12.77 -20.23
CA GLU A 84 -15.65 -11.92 -19.39
C GLU A 84 -16.37 -10.78 -20.16
N VAL A 85 -16.12 -10.56 -21.48
CA VAL A 85 -16.97 -9.68 -22.32
C VAL A 85 -17.88 -10.43 -23.29
N ALA A 86 -17.73 -11.75 -23.42
CA ALA A 86 -18.43 -12.56 -24.41
C ALA A 86 -19.96 -12.48 -24.28
N ASP A 87 -20.47 -12.30 -23.06
CA ASP A 87 -21.92 -12.17 -22.78
C ASP A 87 -22.48 -10.77 -23.07
N HIS A 88 -21.63 -9.80 -23.43
CA HIS A 88 -22.02 -8.41 -23.70
C HIS A 88 -22.24 -8.11 -25.19
N PHE A 89 -22.09 -9.09 -26.08
CA PHE A 89 -22.29 -8.94 -27.52
C PHE A 89 -22.70 -10.28 -28.19
N ASP A 90 -23.34 -10.18 -29.36
CA ASP A 90 -23.74 -11.31 -30.17
C ASP A 90 -22.59 -11.86 -31.03
N GLY A 91 -22.51 -13.19 -31.15
CA GLY A 91 -21.60 -13.88 -32.07
C GLY A 91 -20.25 -14.31 -31.49
N ALA A 92 -20.11 -14.34 -30.16
CA ALA A 92 -18.94 -14.85 -29.46
C ALA A 92 -18.58 -16.30 -29.85
N ASP A 93 -19.60 -17.12 -30.14
CA ASP A 93 -19.48 -18.51 -30.60
C ASP A 93 -18.79 -18.65 -31.97
N ARG A 94 -18.84 -17.61 -32.80
CA ARG A 94 -18.21 -17.58 -34.14
C ARG A 94 -16.76 -17.10 -34.12
N CYS A 95 -16.24 -16.68 -32.97
CA CYS A 95 -14.89 -16.14 -32.84
C CYS A 95 -13.86 -17.27 -32.74
N ASP A 96 -12.96 -17.35 -33.71
CA ASP A 96 -11.74 -18.15 -33.60
C ASP A 96 -10.75 -17.54 -32.59
N ASP A 97 -9.68 -18.28 -32.37
CA ASP A 97 -8.61 -17.94 -31.43
C ASP A 97 -8.04 -16.52 -31.59
N ALA A 98 -7.77 -16.14 -32.84
CA ALA A 98 -7.16 -14.87 -33.18
C ALA A 98 -8.14 -13.72 -32.94
N ARG A 99 -9.40 -13.88 -33.36
CA ARG A 99 -10.47 -12.90 -33.12
C ARG A 99 -10.76 -12.75 -31.63
N ARG A 100 -10.74 -13.84 -30.86
CA ARG A 100 -10.89 -13.80 -29.39
C ARG A 100 -9.80 -12.93 -28.77
N ARG A 101 -8.54 -13.16 -29.10
CA ARG A 101 -7.42 -12.36 -28.57
C ARG A 101 -7.51 -10.89 -28.98
N LEU A 102 -7.83 -10.60 -30.24
CA LEU A 102 -7.95 -9.21 -30.70
C LEU A 102 -9.13 -8.49 -30.05
N ILE A 103 -10.30 -9.14 -29.92
CA ILE A 103 -11.43 -8.61 -29.15
C ILE A 103 -10.99 -8.33 -27.72
N GLY A 104 -10.34 -9.28 -27.05
CA GLY A 104 -9.77 -9.09 -25.72
C GLY A 104 -8.87 -7.85 -25.62
N ALA A 105 -8.06 -7.59 -26.64
CA ALA A 105 -7.17 -6.42 -26.69
C ALA A 105 -7.94 -5.10 -26.84
N TYR A 106 -8.97 -5.05 -27.70
CA TYR A 106 -9.80 -3.85 -27.88
C TYR A 106 -10.63 -3.49 -26.63
N PHE A 107 -10.94 -4.47 -25.77
CA PHE A 107 -11.62 -4.27 -24.49
C PHE A 107 -10.65 -4.26 -23.29
N SER A 108 -9.38 -3.97 -23.56
CA SER A 108 -8.32 -3.78 -22.57
C SER A 108 -7.72 -2.38 -22.66
N GLN A 109 -7.19 -1.88 -21.54
CA GLN A 109 -6.36 -0.68 -21.50
C GLN A 109 -5.18 -0.88 -20.56
N GLU A 110 -4.01 -0.35 -20.92
CA GLU A 110 -2.89 -0.25 -19.99
C GLU A 110 -3.11 0.89 -19.00
N TYR A 111 -2.85 0.62 -17.72
CA TYR A 111 -3.02 1.55 -16.64
C TYR A 111 -1.72 1.68 -15.83
N ALA A 112 -1.07 2.84 -15.91
CA ALA A 112 0.16 3.14 -15.19
C ALA A 112 -0.13 3.50 -13.72
N TYR A 113 0.02 2.53 -12.82
CA TYR A 113 -0.55 2.58 -11.47
C TYR A 113 0.27 3.33 -10.43
N GLU A 114 1.52 3.64 -10.75
CA GLU A 114 2.42 4.46 -9.92
C GLU A 114 3.01 5.62 -10.72
N SER A 115 2.26 6.13 -11.71
CA SER A 115 2.70 7.19 -12.62
C SER A 115 2.69 8.60 -12.01
N ALA A 116 1.76 8.88 -11.09
CA ALA A 116 1.58 10.21 -10.51
C ALA A 116 2.34 10.39 -9.19
N ALA A 117 2.34 9.37 -8.33
CA ALA A 117 2.97 9.43 -7.01
C ALA A 117 3.30 8.01 -6.49
N LEU A 118 4.39 7.88 -5.71
CA LEU A 118 4.82 6.63 -5.07
C LEU A 118 5.33 6.90 -3.65
N PHE A 119 4.46 6.77 -2.65
CA PHE A 119 4.69 7.33 -1.31
C PHE A 119 4.01 6.52 -0.20
N ASN A 120 3.93 7.10 1.01
CA ASN A 120 3.36 6.50 2.23
C ASN A 120 3.86 5.09 2.54
N PRO A 121 5.19 4.91 2.65
CA PRO A 121 5.81 3.59 2.80
C PRO A 121 5.58 2.98 4.19
N SER A 122 5.45 1.65 4.25
CA SER A 122 5.60 0.85 5.47
C SER A 122 6.68 -0.21 5.25
N ALA A 123 7.33 -0.67 6.32
CA ALA A 123 8.47 -1.59 6.24
C ALA A 123 8.34 -2.75 7.23
N VAL A 124 8.63 -3.97 6.77
CA VAL A 124 8.74 -5.17 7.60
C VAL A 124 9.94 -6.02 7.16
N LEU A 125 10.41 -6.91 8.03
CA LEU A 125 11.38 -7.93 7.63
C LEU A 125 10.77 -8.85 6.57
N HIS A 126 11.57 -9.21 5.57
CA HIS A 126 11.20 -10.23 4.60
C HIS A 126 11.13 -11.61 5.30
N PRO A 127 10.14 -12.49 5.01
CA PRO A 127 10.07 -13.81 5.64
C PRO A 127 11.29 -14.68 5.32
N ASP A 128 11.78 -14.57 4.09
CA ASP A 128 13.04 -15.18 3.67
C ASP A 128 14.22 -14.23 3.93
N GLN A 129 15.13 -14.65 4.81
CA GLN A 129 16.40 -13.99 5.13
C GLN A 129 17.61 -14.80 4.62
N SER A 130 17.41 -15.73 3.68
CA SER A 130 18.53 -16.43 3.04
C SER A 130 19.37 -15.48 2.18
N ASP A 131 20.63 -15.85 1.95
CA ASP A 131 21.57 -15.14 1.08
C ASP A 131 21.78 -13.64 1.40
N VAL A 132 21.53 -13.22 2.64
CA VAL A 132 21.88 -11.88 3.14
C VAL A 132 23.32 -11.89 3.67
N GLY A 133 24.05 -10.79 3.48
CA GLY A 133 25.39 -10.64 4.01
C GLY A 133 25.42 -10.62 5.54
N ASP A 134 26.60 -10.83 6.14
CA ASP A 134 26.74 -10.83 7.59
C ASP A 134 26.31 -9.49 8.23
N GLY A 135 25.36 -9.59 9.16
CA GLY A 135 24.69 -8.46 9.80
C GLY A 135 23.74 -7.66 8.91
N GLU A 136 23.41 -8.12 7.70
CA GLU A 136 22.39 -7.51 6.84
C GLU A 136 21.03 -8.17 7.06
N VAL A 137 19.97 -7.42 6.75
CA VAL A 137 18.60 -7.95 6.68
C VAL A 137 17.99 -7.67 5.32
N ARG A 138 17.11 -8.57 4.88
CA ARG A 138 16.20 -8.33 3.77
C ARG A 138 14.89 -7.73 4.29
N PHE A 139 14.34 -6.73 3.62
CA PHE A 139 13.09 -6.10 4.01
C PHE A 139 12.10 -6.04 2.85
N ILE A 140 10.84 -5.86 3.20
CA ILE A 140 9.74 -5.55 2.29
C ILE A 140 9.27 -4.13 2.59
N LEU A 141 9.06 -3.35 1.54
CA LEU A 141 8.34 -2.08 1.59
C LEU A 141 6.99 -2.23 0.91
N SER A 142 5.92 -1.84 1.58
CA SER A 142 4.67 -1.51 0.89
C SER A 142 4.62 -0.02 0.62
N LEU A 143 4.18 0.38 -0.57
CA LEU A 143 4.09 1.75 -1.03
C LEU A 143 2.69 2.00 -1.60
N ARG A 144 2.18 3.21 -1.41
CA ARG A 144 1.00 3.71 -2.10
C ARG A 144 1.39 4.22 -3.48
N GLY A 145 0.89 3.56 -4.52
CA GLY A 145 0.99 4.01 -5.91
C GLY A 145 -0.25 4.79 -6.30
N ILE A 146 -0.08 5.92 -7.00
CA ILE A 146 -1.17 6.68 -7.61
C ILE A 146 -0.98 6.67 -9.12
N GLY A 147 -2.01 6.22 -9.84
CA GLY A 147 -2.07 6.28 -11.29
C GLY A 147 -3.03 7.34 -11.82
N GLU A 148 -3.45 7.17 -13.08
CA GLU A 148 -4.46 8.02 -13.71
C GLU A 148 -5.77 8.06 -12.90
N GLY A 149 -6.44 9.22 -12.89
CA GLY A 149 -7.72 9.37 -12.18
C GLY A 149 -7.60 9.33 -10.65
N HIS A 150 -6.37 9.45 -10.11
CA HIS A 150 -6.06 9.44 -8.67
C HIS A 150 -6.44 8.15 -7.94
N LEU A 151 -6.55 7.04 -8.67
CA LEU A 151 -6.84 5.75 -8.07
C LEU A 151 -5.60 5.20 -7.36
N SER A 152 -5.77 4.87 -6.07
CA SER A 152 -4.69 4.38 -5.22
C SER A 152 -4.60 2.86 -5.21
N SER A 153 -3.37 2.34 -5.29
CA SER A 153 -3.03 0.93 -5.15
C SER A 153 -1.90 0.75 -4.13
N VAL A 154 -1.67 -0.49 -3.70
CA VAL A 154 -0.47 -0.86 -2.94
C VAL A 154 0.46 -1.67 -3.84
N THR A 155 1.70 -1.22 -3.95
CA THR A 155 2.79 -1.92 -4.63
C THR A 155 3.92 -2.19 -3.64
N PHE A 156 4.81 -3.12 -3.99
CA PHE A 156 5.89 -3.54 -3.10
C PHE A 156 7.26 -3.27 -3.70
N ARG A 157 8.25 -3.10 -2.82
CA ARG A 157 9.68 -3.19 -3.14
C ARG A 157 10.35 -4.11 -2.12
N THR A 158 11.45 -4.72 -2.53
CA THR A 158 12.36 -5.44 -1.63
C THR A 158 13.68 -4.72 -1.55
N GLY A 159 14.50 -5.06 -0.57
CA GLY A 159 15.84 -4.57 -0.50
C GLY A 159 16.63 -5.19 0.63
N ARG A 160 17.88 -4.77 0.74
CA ARG A 160 18.80 -5.17 1.79
C ARG A 160 19.27 -3.95 2.56
N TRP A 161 19.38 -4.11 3.86
CA TRP A 161 19.85 -3.06 4.74
C TRP A 161 20.81 -3.62 5.78
N LYS A 162 21.98 -2.99 5.90
CA LYS A 162 22.87 -3.20 7.03
C LYS A 162 22.57 -2.14 8.09
N PRO A 163 22.11 -2.52 9.29
CA PRO A 163 21.98 -1.63 10.45
C PRO A 163 23.22 -0.74 10.60
N GLY A 164 22.99 0.57 10.71
CA GLY A 164 24.05 1.58 10.79
C GLY A 164 24.86 1.83 9.50
N GLY A 165 24.60 1.07 8.43
CA GLY A 165 25.37 1.06 7.19
C GLY A 165 24.53 1.27 5.93
N THR A 166 24.86 0.52 4.88
CA THR A 166 24.32 0.68 3.52
C THR A 166 22.88 0.21 3.43
N LEU A 167 22.07 0.99 2.69
CA LEU A 167 20.71 0.65 2.29
C LEU A 167 20.70 0.46 0.76
N VAL A 168 20.18 -0.66 0.30
CA VAL A 168 19.93 -0.95 -1.12
C VAL A 168 18.46 -1.35 -1.27
N VAL A 169 17.74 -0.69 -2.16
CA VAL A 169 16.41 -1.13 -2.61
C VAL A 169 16.60 -1.78 -3.97
N ASP A 170 16.01 -2.95 -4.17
CA ASP A 170 16.12 -3.68 -5.43
C ASP A 170 15.31 -2.95 -6.52
N ASP A 171 15.80 -3.01 -7.76
CA ASP A 171 15.08 -2.47 -8.90
C ASP A 171 13.74 -3.22 -9.08
N PRO A 172 12.63 -2.52 -9.34
CA PRO A 172 11.36 -3.21 -9.61
C PRO A 172 11.42 -4.00 -10.91
N SER A 173 10.66 -5.08 -10.98
CA SER A 173 10.37 -5.75 -12.25
C SER A 173 9.65 -4.80 -13.21
N SER A 174 9.99 -4.89 -14.49
CA SER A 174 9.26 -4.21 -15.57
C SER A 174 7.85 -4.76 -15.74
N VAL A 175 7.62 -5.99 -15.27
CA VAL A 175 6.32 -6.65 -15.32
C VAL A 175 5.54 -6.37 -14.05
N SER A 176 4.22 -6.26 -14.20
CA SER A 176 3.27 -6.22 -13.09
C SER A 176 2.16 -7.23 -13.29
N MET A 177 1.70 -7.82 -12.20
CA MET A 177 0.75 -8.93 -12.21
C MET A 177 -0.55 -8.51 -11.54
N GLN A 178 -1.67 -8.93 -12.12
CA GLN A 178 -2.96 -8.89 -11.45
C GLN A 178 -3.18 -10.16 -10.64
N PRO A 179 -3.90 -10.06 -9.51
CA PRO A 179 -4.27 -11.25 -8.77
C PRO A 179 -5.26 -12.10 -9.54
N ILE A 180 -5.18 -13.41 -9.33
CA ILE A 180 -6.33 -14.30 -9.46
C ILE A 180 -7.21 -14.06 -8.22
N ILE A 181 -8.44 -13.60 -8.44
CA ILE A 181 -9.42 -13.41 -7.36
C ILE A 181 -10.07 -14.77 -7.08
N GLU A 182 -9.62 -15.46 -6.03
CA GLU A 182 -10.13 -16.79 -5.67
C GLU A 182 -11.52 -16.73 -5.05
N ARG A 183 -11.77 -15.67 -4.29
CA ARG A 183 -13.05 -15.38 -3.66
C ARG A 183 -13.19 -13.88 -3.49
N ALA A 184 -14.33 -13.35 -3.87
CA ALA A 184 -14.75 -12.01 -3.50
C ALA A 184 -16.22 -12.09 -3.06
N ASP A 185 -16.45 -11.87 -1.76
CA ASP A 185 -17.79 -11.64 -1.27
C ASP A 185 -18.15 -10.18 -1.60
N THR A 186 -19.43 -9.89 -1.83
CA THR A 186 -19.87 -8.61 -2.42
C THR A 186 -19.39 -7.38 -1.65
N ASP A 187 -19.16 -7.49 -0.35
CA ASP A 187 -18.89 -6.34 0.50
C ASP A 187 -17.63 -6.43 1.37
N ASP A 188 -17.23 -7.60 1.87
CA ASP A 188 -16.37 -7.64 3.07
C ASP A 188 -15.13 -8.56 3.01
N LEU A 189 -14.96 -9.35 1.95
CA LEU A 189 -13.85 -10.31 1.86
C LEU A 189 -13.37 -10.42 0.41
N ALA A 190 -12.06 -10.28 0.20
CA ALA A 190 -11.41 -10.69 -1.02
C ALA A 190 -10.17 -11.55 -0.71
N ARG A 191 -10.00 -12.65 -1.46
CA ARG A 191 -8.81 -13.49 -1.44
C ARG A 191 -8.13 -13.45 -2.80
N LEU A 192 -6.89 -12.99 -2.78
CA LEU A 192 -6.08 -12.69 -3.95
C LEU A 192 -4.88 -13.63 -3.98
N ARG A 193 -4.60 -14.21 -5.15
CA ARG A 193 -3.43 -15.07 -5.35
C ARG A 193 -2.62 -14.60 -6.56
N TYR A 194 -1.31 -14.42 -6.36
CA TYR A 194 -0.35 -13.98 -7.38
C TYR A 194 0.53 -15.15 -7.84
N ASP A 195 -0.12 -16.18 -8.39
CA ASP A 195 0.58 -17.27 -9.06
C ASP A 195 1.36 -16.73 -10.26
N GLY A 196 2.59 -17.20 -10.45
CA GLY A 196 3.46 -16.77 -11.54
C GLY A 196 4.27 -15.50 -11.25
N SER A 197 4.05 -14.83 -10.11
CA SER A 197 4.93 -13.75 -9.67
C SER A 197 6.28 -14.32 -9.24
N GLU A 198 7.35 -13.85 -9.88
CA GLU A 198 8.73 -14.25 -9.61
C GLU A 198 9.34 -13.38 -8.50
N THR A 199 8.98 -12.10 -8.46
CA THR A 199 9.44 -11.17 -7.43
C THR A 199 8.26 -10.39 -6.86
N LEU A 200 8.33 -10.06 -5.57
CA LEU A 200 7.26 -9.33 -4.89
C LEU A 200 6.98 -7.96 -5.53
N SER A 201 7.95 -7.36 -6.22
CA SER A 201 7.75 -6.08 -6.92
C SER A 201 6.68 -6.15 -8.01
N GLU A 202 6.45 -7.33 -8.61
CA GLU A 202 5.40 -7.56 -9.62
C GLU A 202 3.99 -7.56 -9.02
N THR A 203 3.87 -7.74 -7.70
CA THR A 203 2.58 -7.77 -7.01
C THR A 203 2.03 -6.37 -6.82
N VAL A 204 0.81 -6.16 -7.29
CA VAL A 204 0.08 -4.91 -7.08
C VAL A 204 -1.31 -5.21 -6.54
N LEU A 205 -1.58 -4.76 -5.31
CA LEU A 205 -2.89 -4.85 -4.69
C LEU A 205 -3.74 -3.67 -5.19
N PHE A 206 -4.69 -4.00 -6.05
CA PHE A 206 -5.65 -3.07 -6.60
C PHE A 206 -7.00 -3.17 -5.88
N PRO A 207 -7.82 -2.10 -5.91
CA PRO A 207 -9.21 -2.17 -5.50
C PRO A 207 -9.97 -3.34 -6.15
N VAL A 208 -10.51 -4.21 -5.29
CA VAL A 208 -11.32 -5.37 -5.69
C VAL A 208 -12.71 -5.35 -5.06
N LEU A 209 -12.87 -4.76 -3.89
CA LEU A 209 -14.16 -4.59 -3.22
C LEU A 209 -14.82 -3.25 -3.58
N PRO A 210 -16.17 -3.14 -3.55
CA PRO A 210 -16.87 -1.87 -3.77
C PRO A 210 -16.43 -0.75 -2.81
N SER A 211 -16.10 -1.10 -1.56
CA SER A 211 -15.57 -0.17 -0.55
C SER A 211 -14.24 0.48 -0.95
N GLN A 212 -13.51 -0.13 -1.88
CA GLN A 212 -12.17 0.28 -2.31
C GLN A 212 -12.21 1.03 -3.66
N ARG A 213 -13.39 1.26 -4.26
CA ARG A 213 -13.55 1.72 -5.65
C ARG A 213 -12.67 2.92 -6.05
N GLN A 214 -12.39 3.83 -5.10
CA GLN A 214 -11.57 5.01 -5.30
C GLN A 214 -10.14 4.88 -4.74
N GLY A 215 -9.83 3.80 -4.04
CA GLY A 215 -8.46 3.41 -3.72
C GLY A 215 -8.30 2.60 -2.43
N ILE A 216 -7.10 2.03 -2.32
CA ILE A 216 -6.54 1.44 -1.11
C ILE A 216 -5.41 2.36 -0.65
N GLU A 217 -5.46 2.86 0.59
CA GLU A 217 -4.56 3.91 1.07
C GLU A 217 -3.80 3.52 2.34
N ASP A 218 -2.53 3.94 2.40
CA ASP A 218 -1.74 4.05 3.63
C ASP A 218 -1.64 2.76 4.45
N LEU A 219 -1.25 1.66 3.78
CA LEU A 219 -1.07 0.34 4.39
C LEU A 219 0.00 0.36 5.49
N ARG A 220 -0.38 -0.02 6.71
CA ARG A 220 0.49 -0.17 7.88
C ARG A 220 0.76 -1.63 8.15
N LEU A 221 1.83 -2.14 7.54
CA LEU A 221 2.18 -3.56 7.61
C LEU A 221 2.96 -3.88 8.88
N VAL A 222 2.69 -5.03 9.48
CA VAL A 222 3.39 -5.55 10.66
C VAL A 222 3.57 -7.05 10.55
N ARG A 223 4.76 -7.52 10.94
CA ARG A 223 5.01 -8.94 11.20
C ARG A 223 4.49 -9.26 12.61
N PHE A 224 3.39 -9.98 12.68
CA PHE A 224 2.68 -10.31 13.90
C PHE A 224 3.09 -11.71 14.39
N ASP A 225 3.41 -11.80 15.68
CA ASP A 225 3.65 -13.06 16.40
C ASP A 225 2.31 -13.67 16.82
N GLU A 226 1.95 -14.79 16.21
CA GLU A 226 0.71 -15.51 16.51
C GLU A 226 0.77 -16.31 17.82
N GLY A 227 1.97 -16.41 18.41
CA GLY A 227 2.32 -17.43 19.40
C GLY A 227 3.11 -18.56 18.75
N ASP A 228 3.54 -19.54 19.56
CA ASP A 228 4.11 -20.83 19.13
C ASP A 228 5.25 -20.84 18.09
N GLY A 229 5.87 -19.68 17.83
CA GLY A 229 6.92 -19.50 16.83
C GLY A 229 6.38 -19.29 15.41
N THR A 230 5.07 -19.15 15.24
CA THR A 230 4.45 -18.81 13.96
C THR A 230 4.25 -17.30 13.80
N PHE A 231 4.33 -16.84 12.56
CA PHE A 231 4.20 -15.43 12.24
C PHE A 231 3.29 -15.24 11.02
N ALA A 232 2.46 -14.20 11.08
CA ALA A 232 1.69 -13.69 9.97
C ALA A 232 2.08 -12.24 9.69
N TYR A 233 1.78 -11.75 8.49
CA TYR A 233 1.89 -10.35 8.16
C TYR A 233 0.48 -9.78 8.05
N HIS A 234 0.18 -8.84 8.94
CA HIS A 234 -1.07 -8.10 8.92
C HIS A 234 -0.81 -6.66 8.50
N GLY A 235 -1.75 -6.06 7.79
CA GLY A 235 -1.67 -4.65 7.45
C GLY A 235 -3.03 -3.99 7.44
N THR A 236 -3.17 -2.92 8.19
CA THR A 236 -4.38 -2.10 8.18
C THR A 236 -4.24 -0.98 7.17
N TYR A 237 -5.28 -0.74 6.39
CA TYR A 237 -5.31 0.31 5.36
C TYR A 237 -6.69 0.97 5.32
N THR A 238 -6.77 2.13 4.68
CA THR A 238 -8.05 2.81 4.43
C THR A 238 -8.57 2.39 3.06
N ALA A 239 -9.74 1.76 3.02
CA ALA A 239 -10.51 1.54 1.80
C ALA A 239 -11.41 2.77 1.56
N PHE A 240 -11.36 3.34 0.36
CA PHE A 240 -12.15 4.51 0.00
C PHE A 240 -13.03 4.24 -1.22
N SER A 241 -14.34 4.42 -1.07
CA SER A 241 -15.32 4.18 -2.13
C SER A 241 -15.56 5.40 -3.03
N GLY A 242 -14.99 6.55 -2.66
CA GLY A 242 -15.30 7.86 -3.24
C GLY A 242 -16.29 8.66 -2.39
N ALA A 243 -17.06 7.99 -1.53
CA ALA A 243 -18.01 8.62 -0.60
C ALA A 243 -17.65 8.32 0.87
N GLU A 244 -17.33 7.07 1.16
CA GLU A 244 -17.08 6.57 2.51
C GLU A 244 -15.66 5.99 2.62
N ALA A 245 -15.07 6.14 3.81
CA ALA A 245 -13.80 5.54 4.15
C ALA A 245 -13.99 4.60 5.34
N ARG A 246 -13.41 3.40 5.25
CA ARG A 246 -13.34 2.44 6.36
C ARG A 246 -11.96 1.82 6.46
N SER A 247 -11.61 1.33 7.65
CA SER A 247 -10.40 0.54 7.81
C SER A 247 -10.65 -0.93 7.42
N GLU A 248 -9.70 -1.53 6.72
CA GLU A 248 -9.72 -2.94 6.34
C GLU A 248 -8.38 -3.59 6.71
N LEU A 249 -8.39 -4.91 6.87
CA LEU A 249 -7.24 -5.74 7.24
C LEU A 249 -6.78 -6.56 6.03
N LEU A 250 -5.52 -6.39 5.66
CA LEU A 250 -4.76 -7.26 4.77
C LEU A 250 -4.04 -8.32 5.62
N THR A 251 -4.07 -9.58 5.21
CA THR A 251 -3.33 -10.68 5.84
C THR A 251 -2.60 -11.52 4.81
N THR A 252 -1.35 -11.87 5.08
CA THR A 252 -0.55 -12.81 4.28
C THR A 252 0.48 -13.54 5.15
N THR A 253 0.89 -14.73 4.76
CA THR A 253 2.01 -15.46 5.40
C THR A 253 3.21 -15.63 4.46
N ASP A 254 3.02 -15.41 3.16
CA ASP A 254 3.97 -15.76 2.11
C ASP A 254 4.19 -14.65 1.07
N PHE A 255 3.42 -13.55 1.13
CA PHE A 255 3.38 -12.49 0.13
C PHE A 255 3.05 -12.96 -1.30
N ARG A 256 2.41 -14.14 -1.43
CA ARG A 256 1.85 -14.68 -2.68
C ARG A 256 0.33 -14.73 -2.63
N THR A 257 -0.22 -15.02 -1.45
CA THR A 257 -1.65 -15.03 -1.17
C THR A 257 -1.98 -13.92 -0.18
N PHE A 258 -3.00 -13.13 -0.49
CA PHE A 258 -3.46 -12.03 0.35
C PHE A 258 -4.95 -12.17 0.63
N GLU A 259 -5.33 -12.03 1.90
CA GLU A 259 -6.72 -11.93 2.31
C GLU A 259 -7.00 -10.49 2.75
N MET A 260 -8.08 -9.90 2.24
CA MET A 260 -8.52 -8.54 2.53
C MET A 260 -9.89 -8.61 3.18
N ARG A 261 -10.04 -8.06 4.38
CA ARG A 261 -11.28 -8.14 5.17
C ARG A 261 -11.68 -6.81 5.78
N ALA A 262 -12.98 -6.53 5.76
CA ALA A 262 -13.53 -5.39 6.48
C ALA A 262 -13.31 -5.50 7.99
N LEU A 263 -12.88 -4.40 8.63
CA LEU A 263 -12.93 -4.29 10.08
C LEU A 263 -14.32 -3.78 10.51
N THR A 264 -14.87 -4.39 11.55
CA THR A 264 -16.17 -4.04 12.11
C THR A 264 -16.04 -3.34 13.46
N GLY A 265 -17.13 -2.78 13.97
CA GLY A 265 -17.16 -1.98 15.20
C GLY A 265 -17.02 -0.48 14.93
N ASP A 266 -17.39 0.34 15.91
CA ASP A 266 -17.40 1.80 15.77
C ASP A 266 -15.98 2.39 15.59
N ALA A 267 -14.96 1.73 16.13
CA ALA A 267 -13.58 2.16 16.01
C ALA A 267 -12.98 1.92 14.60
N SER A 268 -13.62 1.10 13.76
CA SER A 268 -13.13 0.80 12.41
C SER A 268 -13.39 1.91 11.39
N LEU A 269 -14.28 2.86 11.73
CA LEU A 269 -14.55 4.08 10.96
C LEU A 269 -13.43 5.12 11.11
N GLY A 270 -12.58 4.95 12.14
CA GLY A 270 -11.37 5.74 12.33
C GLY A 270 -10.33 5.50 11.24
N LYS A 271 -9.28 6.33 11.24
CA LYS A 271 -8.14 6.21 10.32
C LYS A 271 -6.86 5.90 11.06
N GLY A 272 -5.89 5.35 10.32
CA GLY A 272 -4.55 5.07 10.83
C GLY A 272 -4.55 4.07 11.97
N MET A 273 -5.38 3.03 11.88
CA MET A 273 -5.29 1.89 12.78
C MET A 273 -3.95 1.20 12.56
N ALA A 274 -3.24 0.81 13.62
CA ALA A 274 -1.92 0.20 13.56
C ALA A 274 -1.79 -0.89 14.63
N LEU A 275 -1.69 -2.14 14.20
CA LEU A 275 -1.67 -3.32 15.05
C LEU A 275 -0.33 -3.45 15.77
N PHE A 276 -0.36 -3.71 17.08
CA PHE A 276 0.83 -4.11 17.82
C PHE A 276 1.34 -5.47 17.31
N PRO A 277 2.65 -5.74 17.29
CA PRO A 277 3.23 -6.92 16.64
C PRO A 277 2.97 -8.25 17.38
N ARG A 278 2.21 -8.23 18.50
CA ARG A 278 1.78 -9.40 19.24
C ARG A 278 0.59 -9.05 20.15
N ARG A 279 -0.06 -10.07 20.70
CA ARG A 279 -1.07 -9.89 21.74
C ARG A 279 -0.44 -9.31 23.03
N ILE A 280 -1.22 -8.50 23.75
CA ILE A 280 -0.88 -7.90 25.05
C ILE A 280 -1.96 -8.32 26.03
N ASP A 281 -1.57 -9.03 27.09
CA ASP A 281 -2.50 -9.65 28.06
C ASP A 281 -3.56 -10.54 27.38
N GLY A 282 -3.16 -11.28 26.33
CA GLY A 282 -4.04 -12.18 25.58
C GLY A 282 -4.95 -11.50 24.56
N LEU A 283 -4.96 -10.17 24.48
CA LEU A 283 -5.79 -9.40 23.54
C LEU A 283 -4.96 -8.84 22.39
N PHE A 284 -5.58 -8.68 21.23
CA PHE A 284 -5.06 -7.80 20.19
C PHE A 284 -5.11 -6.35 20.66
N ALA A 285 -4.15 -5.54 20.22
CA ALA A 285 -4.12 -4.11 20.50
C ALA A 285 -3.80 -3.33 19.22
N MET A 286 -4.41 -2.15 19.07
CA MET A 286 -4.13 -1.22 17.98
C MET A 286 -3.99 0.20 18.51
N LEU A 287 -3.13 1.00 17.89
CA LEU A 287 -3.24 2.46 17.95
C LEU A 287 -4.13 2.94 16.81
N GLY A 288 -4.98 3.92 17.05
CA GLY A 288 -5.85 4.50 16.01
C GLY A 288 -6.16 5.97 16.25
N ARG A 289 -6.97 6.57 15.37
CA ARG A 289 -7.45 7.95 15.51
C ARG A 289 -8.96 8.01 15.27
N GLN A 290 -9.72 8.06 16.38
CA GLN A 290 -11.17 7.99 16.36
C GLN A 290 -11.86 9.36 16.27
N ASP A 291 -11.22 10.39 16.82
CA ASP A 291 -11.77 11.76 16.88
C ASP A 291 -11.11 12.72 15.89
N ASN A 292 -10.41 12.17 14.89
CA ASN A 292 -9.62 12.91 13.91
C ASN A 292 -8.50 13.79 14.49
N LYS A 293 -8.16 13.68 15.79
CA LYS A 293 -7.16 14.55 16.42
C LYS A 293 -6.14 13.81 17.27
N ASN A 294 -6.57 12.90 18.13
CA ASN A 294 -5.76 12.28 19.18
C ASN A 294 -5.40 10.84 18.83
N ILE A 295 -4.35 10.29 19.46
CA ILE A 295 -4.04 8.86 19.36
C ILE A 295 -4.86 8.12 20.42
N TRP A 296 -5.52 7.04 20.02
CA TRP A 296 -6.33 6.17 20.87
C TRP A 296 -5.70 4.78 20.94
N LEU A 297 -5.80 4.13 22.10
CA LEU A 297 -5.48 2.73 22.31
C LEU A 297 -6.77 1.91 22.22
N LEU A 298 -6.76 0.91 21.35
CA LEU A 298 -7.85 -0.02 21.10
C LEU A 298 -7.40 -1.42 21.55
N ARG A 299 -8.32 -2.21 22.10
CA ARG A 299 -8.10 -3.61 22.48
C ARG A 299 -9.27 -4.46 21.98
N SER A 300 -8.98 -5.68 21.55
CA SER A 300 -10.00 -6.63 21.10
C SER A 300 -9.54 -8.08 21.29
N ASP A 301 -10.48 -8.99 21.46
CA ASP A 301 -10.29 -10.45 21.40
C ASP A 301 -10.45 -11.01 19.97
N ASP A 302 -11.03 -10.24 19.06
CA ASP A 302 -11.17 -10.54 17.63
C ASP A 302 -10.46 -9.46 16.79
N ILE A 303 -9.47 -9.87 15.99
CA ILE A 303 -8.69 -8.98 15.14
C ILE A 303 -9.55 -8.22 14.09
N LEU A 304 -10.78 -8.66 13.85
CA LEU A 304 -11.70 -8.08 12.87
C LEU A 304 -12.82 -7.23 13.49
N HIS A 305 -12.92 -7.21 14.81
CA HIS A 305 -13.94 -6.43 15.51
C HIS A 305 -13.27 -5.46 16.49
N TRP A 306 -13.48 -4.16 16.32
CA TRP A 306 -12.85 -3.12 17.13
C TRP A 306 -13.89 -2.15 17.68
N GLY A 307 -14.20 -2.28 18.98
CA GLY A 307 -15.14 -1.42 19.68
C GLY A 307 -14.44 -0.34 20.54
N GLY A 308 -14.92 0.89 20.50
CA GLY A 308 -14.54 1.97 21.40
C GLY A 308 -13.06 2.35 21.37
N GLY A 309 -12.44 2.42 22.55
CA GLY A 309 -11.03 2.80 22.75
C GLY A 309 -10.85 3.78 23.90
N ALA A 310 -9.61 3.88 24.39
CA ALA A 310 -9.22 4.91 25.35
C ALA A 310 -8.31 5.93 24.67
N LYS A 311 -8.59 7.22 24.85
CA LYS A 311 -7.71 8.27 24.35
C LYS A 311 -6.38 8.20 25.10
N LEU A 312 -5.29 8.11 24.34
CA LEU A 312 -3.95 7.85 24.87
C LEU A 312 -3.04 9.08 24.82
N ILE A 313 -2.92 9.71 23.66
CA ILE A 313 -2.01 10.85 23.45
C ILE A 313 -2.77 12.03 22.84
N GLU A 314 -2.68 13.17 23.52
CA GLU A 314 -3.21 14.44 23.08
C GLU A 314 -2.10 15.41 22.65
N PRO A 315 -2.38 16.32 21.69
CA PRO A 315 -1.45 17.39 21.33
C PRO A 315 -1.02 18.23 22.53
N ARG A 316 0.28 18.35 22.73
CA ARG A 316 0.96 19.18 23.75
C ARG A 316 1.94 20.17 23.14
N TYR A 317 2.54 19.85 22.00
CA TYR A 317 3.53 20.69 21.34
C TYR A 317 2.99 21.38 20.08
N PRO A 318 3.48 22.58 19.69
CA PRO A 318 2.89 23.34 18.59
C PRO A 318 2.83 22.63 17.23
N TRP A 319 3.74 21.68 16.99
CA TRP A 319 3.81 20.92 15.74
C TRP A 319 2.74 19.82 15.60
N GLU A 320 1.96 19.57 16.66
CA GLU A 320 0.89 18.55 16.70
C GLU A 320 -0.50 19.14 17.02
N PHE A 321 -0.63 20.47 17.21
CA PHE A 321 -1.85 21.12 17.70
C PHE A 321 -3.10 20.91 16.83
N VAL A 322 -2.95 20.78 15.52
CA VAL A 322 -4.09 20.55 14.62
C VAL A 322 -4.56 19.11 14.76
N GLN A 323 -3.63 18.16 14.67
CA GLN A 323 -3.91 16.73 14.67
C GLN A 323 -2.61 15.94 14.87
N MET A 324 -2.72 14.75 15.47
CA MET A 324 -1.67 13.75 15.52
C MET A 324 -2.18 12.35 15.17
N GLY A 325 -1.26 11.44 14.88
CA GLY A 325 -1.55 10.02 14.63
C GLY A 325 -0.29 9.17 14.68
N ASN A 326 -0.42 7.85 14.69
CA ASN A 326 0.73 6.96 14.48
C ASN A 326 1.15 6.96 13.01
N CYS A 327 2.45 6.77 12.77
CA CYS A 327 2.95 6.45 11.44
C CYS A 327 2.59 5.01 11.11
N GLY A 328 2.92 4.05 11.97
CA GLY A 328 2.56 2.65 11.78
C GLY A 328 2.56 1.89 13.09
N SER A 329 2.73 0.57 13.00
CA SER A 329 2.73 -0.32 14.16
C SER A 329 3.77 0.05 15.21
N PRO A 330 3.42 0.00 16.50
CA PRO A 330 4.39 0.12 17.59
C PRO A 330 5.50 -0.92 17.45
N ILE A 331 6.73 -0.51 17.76
CA ILE A 331 7.92 -1.34 17.63
C ILE A 331 8.37 -1.72 19.03
N GLU A 332 8.46 -3.03 19.31
CA GLU A 332 8.95 -3.51 20.60
C GLU A 332 10.46 -3.24 20.72
N VAL A 333 10.84 -2.50 21.76
CA VAL A 333 12.24 -2.30 22.17
C VAL A 333 12.40 -2.70 23.63
N ASP A 334 13.63 -2.63 24.17
CA ASP A 334 13.89 -3.01 25.56
C ASP A 334 13.17 -2.09 26.54
N GLU A 335 13.11 -0.80 26.22
CA GLU A 335 12.54 0.25 27.08
C GLU A 335 11.00 0.33 27.05
N GLY A 336 10.35 -0.26 26.05
CA GLY A 336 8.92 -0.10 25.83
C GLY A 336 8.46 -0.36 24.40
N TRP A 337 7.32 0.24 24.06
CA TRP A 337 6.83 0.32 22.68
C TRP A 337 7.23 1.65 22.07
N LEU A 338 8.20 1.63 21.16
CA LEU A 338 8.56 2.80 20.37
C LEU A 338 7.50 3.03 19.29
N VAL A 339 6.90 4.22 19.27
CA VAL A 339 5.88 4.59 18.30
C VAL A 339 6.36 5.82 17.54
N LEU A 340 6.51 5.70 16.22
CA LEU A 340 6.66 6.87 15.37
C LEU A 340 5.29 7.52 15.16
N THR A 341 5.23 8.83 15.33
CA THR A 341 3.99 9.61 15.25
C THR A 341 4.11 10.67 14.17
N HIS A 342 3.02 11.01 13.50
CA HIS A 342 2.93 12.25 12.74
C HIS A 342 2.13 13.30 13.50
N GLY A 343 2.46 14.57 13.27
CA GLY A 343 1.79 15.74 13.84
C GLY A 343 1.62 16.83 12.81
N VAL A 344 0.51 17.56 12.91
CA VAL A 344 0.13 18.65 12.00
C VAL A 344 0.22 19.99 12.73
N GLY A 345 1.13 20.84 12.24
CA GLY A 345 1.38 22.17 12.77
C GLY A 345 0.87 23.30 11.88
N THR A 346 1.51 24.46 12.02
CA THR A 346 1.18 25.68 11.26
C THR A 346 1.26 25.45 9.76
N VAL A 347 0.32 26.02 9.00
CA VAL A 347 0.26 25.94 7.53
C VAL A 347 0.25 24.48 7.04
N ARG A 348 -0.45 23.60 7.78
CA ARG A 348 -0.57 22.18 7.47
C ARG A 348 0.79 21.49 7.31
N ASN A 349 1.78 21.88 8.12
CA ASN A 349 3.07 21.23 8.11
C ASN A 349 2.97 19.87 8.80
N TYR A 350 3.09 18.77 8.04
CA TYR A 350 3.13 17.42 8.57
C TYR A 350 4.57 17.03 8.90
N CYS A 351 4.81 16.74 10.17
CA CYS A 351 6.09 16.34 10.72
C CYS A 351 6.00 14.94 11.33
N ILE A 352 7.15 14.28 11.46
CA ILE A 352 7.28 13.00 12.19
C ILE A 352 8.00 13.26 13.52
N GLY A 353 7.47 12.70 14.59
CA GLY A 353 8.07 12.60 15.91
C GLY A 353 8.04 11.16 16.42
N ALA A 354 8.30 10.97 17.71
CA ALA A 354 8.25 9.65 18.33
C ALA A 354 7.78 9.73 19.79
N CYS A 355 7.22 8.64 20.29
CA CYS A 355 6.95 8.43 21.70
C CYS A 355 7.27 7.01 22.15
N LEU A 356 7.36 6.82 23.47
CA LEU A 356 7.57 5.54 24.11
C LEU A 356 6.39 5.24 25.02
N LEU A 357 5.75 4.08 24.84
CA LEU A 357 4.73 3.55 25.74
C LEU A 357 5.32 2.44 26.62
N ASP A 358 4.75 2.23 27.81
CA ASP A 358 5.18 1.15 28.70
C ASP A 358 4.96 -0.23 28.07
N LYS A 359 5.97 -1.11 28.19
CA LYS A 359 6.01 -2.43 27.55
C LYS A 359 4.87 -3.33 27.98
N ASN A 360 4.52 -3.29 29.26
CA ASN A 360 3.51 -4.15 29.87
C ASN A 360 2.14 -3.49 29.85
N ASP A 361 2.10 -2.17 30.02
CA ASP A 361 0.88 -1.39 30.02
C ASP A 361 0.92 -0.27 28.97
N PRO A 362 0.57 -0.56 27.70
CA PRO A 362 0.64 0.41 26.61
C PRO A 362 -0.32 1.61 26.79
N SER A 363 -1.15 1.64 27.82
CA SER A 363 -1.95 2.81 28.19
C SER A 363 -1.12 3.94 28.84
N LYS A 364 0.14 3.66 29.20
CA LYS A 364 1.05 4.62 29.82
C LYS A 364 2.03 5.19 28.80
N LEU A 365 1.89 6.48 28.51
CA LEU A 365 2.91 7.25 27.80
C LEU A 365 4.08 7.54 28.73
N LEU A 366 5.27 7.00 28.42
CA LEU A 366 6.48 7.19 29.22
C LEU A 366 7.23 8.46 28.85
N ALA A 367 7.40 8.69 27.55
CA ALA A 367 8.13 9.85 27.04
C ALA A 367 7.70 10.17 25.60
N ARG A 368 7.88 11.42 25.15
CA ARG A 368 7.73 11.80 23.73
C ARG A 368 8.61 12.95 23.30
N THR A 369 8.86 13.06 22.00
CA THR A 369 9.69 14.12 21.44
C THR A 369 8.99 15.48 21.50
N PRO A 370 9.57 16.52 22.13
CA PRO A 370 8.98 17.87 22.19
C PRO A 370 9.04 18.63 20.87
N ARG A 371 9.82 18.12 19.90
CA ARG A 371 10.02 18.69 18.58
C ARG A 371 9.96 17.58 17.53
N PRO A 372 9.66 17.92 16.26
CA PRO A 372 9.79 16.98 15.17
C PRO A 372 11.17 16.31 15.13
N VAL A 373 11.17 14.99 14.97
CA VAL A 373 12.34 14.19 14.58
C VAL A 373 12.67 14.48 13.12
N LEU A 374 11.64 14.51 12.26
CA LEU A 374 11.76 14.83 10.85
C LEU A 374 10.68 15.84 10.44
N ALA A 375 11.07 16.85 9.69
CA ALA A 375 10.18 17.89 9.17
C ALA A 375 10.48 18.09 7.67
N PRO A 376 9.52 18.60 6.88
CA PRO A 376 9.73 18.89 5.47
C PRO A 376 10.91 19.84 5.28
N SER A 377 11.85 19.44 4.42
CA SER A 377 12.99 20.30 4.05
C SER A 377 12.49 21.47 3.19
N PRO A 378 12.98 22.71 3.39
CA PRO A 378 12.67 23.83 2.51
C PRO A 378 13.00 23.56 1.03
N LYS A 379 13.91 22.62 0.75
CA LYS A 379 14.31 22.22 -0.61
C LYS A 379 13.49 21.08 -1.20
N GLN A 380 12.69 20.38 -0.39
CA GLN A 380 11.95 19.16 -0.78
C GLN A 380 10.52 19.19 -0.23
N ARG A 381 9.91 20.38 -0.16
CA ARG A 381 8.56 20.58 0.39
C ARG A 381 7.48 20.69 -0.68
N ASP A 382 7.87 20.77 -1.95
CA ASP A 382 6.95 20.91 -3.07
C ASP A 382 6.57 19.52 -3.60
N GLY A 383 5.30 19.33 -3.97
CA GLY A 383 4.76 18.06 -4.45
C GLY A 383 3.24 18.08 -4.48
N TYR A 384 2.64 16.89 -4.56
CA TYR A 384 1.18 16.70 -4.63
C TYR A 384 0.46 17.33 -3.42
N VAL A 385 1.02 17.17 -2.22
CA VAL A 385 0.62 17.91 -1.02
C VAL A 385 1.86 18.56 -0.39
N PRO A 386 2.03 19.89 -0.53
CA PRO A 386 3.21 20.56 -0.01
C PRO A 386 3.35 20.51 1.51
N ASN A 387 4.59 20.63 2.00
CA ASN A 387 4.94 20.63 3.43
C ASN A 387 4.56 19.35 4.18
N VAL A 388 4.68 18.19 3.53
CA VAL A 388 4.40 16.89 4.15
C VAL A 388 5.63 16.00 4.17
N VAL A 389 5.93 15.45 5.36
CA VAL A 389 6.63 14.18 5.51
C VAL A 389 5.71 13.20 6.24
N TYR A 390 5.60 11.97 5.74
CA TYR A 390 4.67 10.97 6.27
C TYR A 390 5.25 9.57 6.17
N SER A 391 4.88 8.66 7.06
CA SER A 391 5.30 7.26 6.99
C SER A 391 4.17 6.37 7.50
N CYS A 392 4.10 5.15 6.96
CA CYS A 392 3.16 4.11 7.37
C CYS A 392 3.84 2.99 8.19
N GLY A 393 5.13 3.13 8.50
CA GLY A 393 5.88 2.16 9.29
C GLY A 393 7.38 2.32 9.16
N ALA A 394 8.11 1.82 10.16
CA ALA A 394 9.56 1.80 10.20
C ALA A 394 10.06 0.43 10.67
N LEU A 395 11.32 0.15 10.37
CA LEU A 395 11.96 -1.11 10.72
C LEU A 395 13.06 -0.85 11.76
N VAL A 396 13.09 -1.63 12.84
CA VAL A 396 14.20 -1.63 13.81
C VAL A 396 14.88 -2.99 13.79
N VAL A 397 16.20 -2.98 13.73
CA VAL A 397 17.05 -4.17 13.85
C VAL A 397 18.17 -3.85 14.85
N GLY A 398 18.19 -4.57 15.97
CA GLY A 398 19.03 -4.21 17.10
C GLY A 398 18.63 -2.82 17.64
N ARG A 399 19.56 -1.86 17.59
CA ARG A 399 19.32 -0.47 18.01
C ARG A 399 19.18 0.50 16.84
N ASP A 400 19.42 0.07 15.61
CA ASP A 400 19.28 0.93 14.43
C ASP A 400 17.83 0.91 13.91
N LEU A 401 17.38 2.08 13.48
CA LEU A 401 16.06 2.30 12.89
C LEU A 401 16.22 2.77 11.45
N LEU A 402 15.48 2.13 10.54
CA LEU A 402 15.25 2.53 9.16
C LEU A 402 13.83 3.12 9.03
N LEU A 403 13.77 4.41 8.67
CA LEU A 403 12.55 5.15 8.44
C LEU A 403 12.39 5.45 6.95
N PRO A 404 11.60 4.66 6.20
CA PRO A 404 11.10 5.11 4.91
C PRO A 404 10.00 6.17 5.14
N TYR A 405 10.02 7.25 4.37
CA TYR A 405 9.02 8.31 4.48
C TYR A 405 8.68 8.94 3.12
N ALA A 406 7.41 9.29 2.97
CA ALA A 406 6.86 10.10 1.91
C ALA A 406 7.39 11.54 1.99
N VAL A 407 7.60 12.14 0.82
CA VAL A 407 7.91 13.55 0.66
C VAL A 407 6.82 14.17 -0.22
N ALA A 408 6.10 15.12 0.36
CA ALA A 408 5.06 15.93 -0.29
C ALA A 408 4.00 15.11 -1.07
N ASP A 409 3.65 13.92 -0.58
CA ASP A 409 2.75 12.95 -1.23
C ASP A 409 3.11 12.65 -2.70
N SER A 410 4.41 12.67 -3.03
CA SER A 410 4.88 12.43 -4.41
C SER A 410 5.85 11.27 -4.52
N PHE A 411 6.85 11.18 -3.63
CA PHE A 411 7.88 10.16 -3.73
C PHE A 411 8.32 9.70 -2.34
N THR A 412 9.09 8.61 -2.26
CA THR A 412 9.63 8.07 -1.01
C THR A 412 11.12 8.35 -0.89
N ALA A 413 11.55 8.73 0.31
CA ALA A 413 12.94 8.85 0.73
C ALA A 413 13.18 8.04 2.02
N PHE A 414 14.44 7.98 2.46
CA PHE A 414 14.83 7.19 3.63
C PHE A 414 15.66 8.02 4.61
N ALA A 415 15.49 7.71 5.90
CA ALA A 415 16.33 8.18 6.98
C ALA A 415 16.72 7.00 7.87
N THR A 416 17.89 7.07 8.50
CA THR A 416 18.30 6.12 9.53
C THR A 416 18.70 6.86 10.81
N THR A 417 18.46 6.22 11.95
CA THR A 417 18.81 6.71 13.29
C THR A 417 18.98 5.53 14.23
N THR A 418 19.14 5.78 15.53
CA THR A 418 19.11 4.72 16.54
C THR A 418 17.98 4.97 17.54
N VAL A 419 17.53 3.90 18.19
CA VAL A 419 16.60 3.99 19.31
C VAL A 419 17.19 4.90 20.39
N ASP A 420 18.49 4.79 20.66
CA ASP A 420 19.20 5.64 21.63
C ASP A 420 19.13 7.15 21.29
N ASP A 421 19.36 7.51 20.02
CA ASP A 421 19.30 8.91 19.58
C ASP A 421 17.86 9.47 19.67
N LEU A 422 16.83 8.63 19.49
CA LEU A 422 15.44 9.02 19.69
C LEU A 422 15.10 9.21 21.17
N LEU A 423 15.45 8.23 22.01
CA LEU A 423 15.18 8.29 23.45
C LEU A 423 15.89 9.47 24.12
N ALA A 424 17.12 9.77 23.70
CA ALA A 424 17.91 10.89 24.23
C ALA A 424 17.28 12.28 24.03
N VAL A 425 16.24 12.39 23.18
CA VAL A 425 15.54 13.66 22.92
C VAL A 425 14.07 13.65 23.32
N MET A 426 13.60 12.61 24.01
CA MET A 426 12.25 12.59 24.58
C MET A 426 12.22 13.25 25.97
N GLU A 427 11.06 13.80 26.33
CA GLU A 427 10.75 14.41 27.64
C GLU A 427 9.69 13.62 28.41
#